data_AF-A0A0D3AGU1-F1
#
_entry.id   AF-A0A0D3AGU1-F1
#
_cell.length_a   1.000
_cell.length_b   1.000
_cell.length_c   1.000
_cell.angle_alpha   90.00
_cell.angle_beta   90.00
_cell.angle_gamma   90.00
#
_symmetry.space_group_name_H-M   'P 1'
#
loop_
_entity.id
_entity.type
_entity.pdbx_description
1 polymer ?
#
loop_
_entity_poly.entity_id
_entity_poly.type
_entity_poly.pdbx_seq_one_letter_code
_entity_poly.pdbx_strand_id
1 'polypeptide(L)'
;MVETMKLKFDKYWEEYSDILSIDAVLDPRLKFAAMKYCYDTLDSLTSKLKVDHIRKKIKKLYGVYKKDSKSTTASTSETSLVNSIPAGYG
;
A
#
# COMPACT_ATOMS: atom_id res chain seq x y z
N MET A 1 12.11 29.27 -7.15
CA MET A 1 11.09 28.25 -7.51
C MET A 1 11.56 26.83 -7.17
N VAL A 2 12.79 26.44 -7.53
CA VAL A 2 13.37 25.11 -7.21
C VAL A 2 13.47 24.85 -5.70
N GLU A 3 13.94 25.83 -4.91
CA GLU A 3 14.05 25.68 -3.45
C GLU A 3 12.71 25.38 -2.77
N THR A 4 11.65 26.08 -3.17
CA THR A 4 10.30 25.87 -2.59
C THR A 4 9.73 24.48 -2.89
N MET A 5 10.05 23.93 -4.07
CA MET A 5 9.64 22.57 -4.43
C MET A 5 10.45 21.52 -3.68
N LYS A 6 11.75 21.75 -3.52
CA LYS A 6 12.62 20.87 -2.75
C LYS A 6 12.22 20.82 -1.27
N LEU A 7 11.89 21.97 -0.67
CA LEU A 7 11.42 22.04 0.72
C LEU A 7 10.14 21.21 0.95
N LYS A 8 9.21 21.23 -0.01
CA LYS A 8 8.02 20.36 0.03
C LYS A 8 8.39 18.90 -0.14
N PHE A 9 9.29 18.60 -1.08
CA PHE A 9 9.76 17.24 -1.31
C PHE A 9 10.38 16.67 -0.05
N ASP A 10 11.38 17.34 0.51
CA ASP A 10 12.08 16.92 1.73
C ASP A 10 11.10 16.76 2.90
N LYS A 11 10.10 17.64 3.06
CA LYS A 11 9.05 17.50 4.08
C LYS A 11 8.22 16.21 3.95
N TYR A 12 7.87 15.80 2.72
CA TYR A 12 7.07 14.59 2.49
C TYR A 12 7.92 13.31 2.33
N TRP A 13 9.23 13.48 2.14
CA TRP A 13 10.18 12.40 1.86
C TRP A 13 11.24 12.22 2.95
N GLU A 14 11.15 12.99 4.05
CA GLU A 14 12.04 12.89 5.22
C GLU A 14 12.00 11.48 5.83
N GLU A 15 10.82 10.86 5.81
CA GLU A 15 10.63 9.45 6.13
C GLU A 15 10.43 8.64 4.84
N TYR A 16 11.00 7.44 4.82
CA TYR A 16 10.82 6.51 3.72
C TYR A 16 9.34 6.20 3.53
N SER A 17 8.79 6.50 2.34
CA SER A 17 7.40 6.18 2.02
C SER A 17 7.19 4.66 2.05
N ASP A 18 6.41 4.20 3.03
CA ASP A 18 6.02 2.80 3.14
C ASP A 18 5.24 2.34 1.90
N ILE A 19 4.41 3.21 1.33
CA ILE A 19 3.60 2.92 0.14
C ILE A 19 4.51 2.65 -1.05
N LEU A 20 5.50 3.52 -1.28
CA LEU A 20 6.47 3.34 -2.35
C LEU A 20 7.27 2.05 -2.18
N SER A 21 7.65 1.75 -0.94
CA SER A 21 8.40 0.54 -0.61
C SER A 21 7.57 -0.73 -0.82
N ILE A 22 6.26 -0.67 -0.51
CA ILE A 22 5.33 -1.76 -0.78
C ILE A 22 5.14 -1.95 -2.29
N ASP A 23 4.91 -0.87 -3.04
CA ASP A 23 4.76 -0.90 -4.49
C ASP A 23 5.99 -1.51 -5.18
N ALA A 24 7.18 -1.09 -4.74
CA ALA A 24 8.45 -1.64 -5.19
C ALA A 24 8.59 -3.15 -4.93
N VAL A 25 8.11 -3.65 -3.79
CA VAL A 25 8.16 -5.10 -3.49
C VAL A 25 7.12 -5.89 -4.29
N LEU A 26 5.98 -5.29 -4.59
CA LEU A 26 4.93 -5.90 -5.41
C LEU A 26 5.32 -5.95 -6.90
N ASP A 27 6.18 -5.06 -7.38
CA ASP A 27 6.78 -5.18 -8.72
C ASP A 27 7.62 -6.48 -8.82
N PRO A 28 7.25 -7.42 -9.70
CA PRO A 28 7.95 -8.70 -9.85
C PRO A 28 9.43 -8.57 -10.20
N ARG A 29 9.86 -7.45 -10.78
CA ARG A 29 11.24 -7.18 -11.21
C ARG A 29 12.14 -6.73 -10.06
N LEU A 30 11.57 -6.12 -9.02
CA LEU A 30 12.33 -5.39 -8.01
C LEU A 30 12.41 -6.17 -6.69
N LYS A 31 11.28 -6.71 -6.20
CA LYS A 31 11.17 -7.57 -4.99
C LYS A 31 11.90 -6.99 -3.75
N PHE A 32 12.03 -7.81 -2.70
CA PHE A 32 12.80 -7.43 -1.50
C PHE A 32 14.30 -7.25 -1.75
N ALA A 33 14.87 -7.86 -2.80
CA ALA A 33 16.30 -7.81 -3.06
C ALA A 33 16.75 -6.40 -3.44
N ALA A 34 16.04 -5.75 -4.35
CA ALA A 34 16.38 -4.40 -4.76
C ALA A 34 16.07 -3.37 -3.67
N MET A 35 14.98 -3.56 -2.92
CA MET A 35 14.68 -2.73 -1.76
C MET A 35 15.80 -2.81 -0.71
N LYS A 36 16.31 -4.01 -0.42
CA LYS A 36 17.46 -4.20 0.46
C LYS A 36 18.69 -3.47 -0.08
N TYR A 37 19.00 -3.60 -1.36
CA TYR A 37 20.13 -2.90 -1.98
C TYR A 37 20.02 -1.37 -1.83
N CYS A 38 18.83 -0.80 -2.08
CA CYS A 38 18.60 0.63 -1.92
C CYS A 38 18.79 1.09 -0.47
N TYR A 39 18.23 0.36 0.49
CA TYR A 39 18.40 0.70 1.90
C TYR A 39 19.82 0.51 2.40
N ASP A 40 20.53 -0.54 1.96
CA ASP A 40 21.93 -0.76 2.32
C ASP A 40 22.81 0.38 1.78
N THR A 41 22.49 0.91 0.59
CA THR A 41 23.21 2.03 -0.04
C THR A 41 22.95 3.36 0.67
N LEU A 42 21.71 3.60 1.13
CA LEU A 42 21.32 4.85 1.78
C LEU A 42 21.69 4.88 3.26
N ASP A 43 21.41 3.79 3.98
CA ASP A 43 21.65 3.65 5.42
C ASP A 43 21.72 2.16 5.82
N SER A 44 22.92 1.61 5.71
CA SER A 44 23.20 0.22 6.05
C SER A 44 22.88 -0.14 7.51
N LEU A 45 22.90 0.83 8.44
CA LEU A 45 22.66 0.58 9.86
C LEU A 45 21.19 0.27 10.13
N THR A 46 20.28 1.02 9.50
CA THR A 46 18.83 0.85 9.70
C THR A 46 18.16 0.01 8.62
N SER A 47 18.88 -0.35 7.54
CA SER A 47 18.37 -1.10 6.40
C SER A 47 17.59 -2.35 6.79
N LYS A 48 18.16 -3.20 7.64
CA LYS A 48 17.51 -4.44 8.08
C LYS A 48 16.18 -4.18 8.80
N LEU A 49 16.16 -3.17 9.68
CA LEU A 49 14.95 -2.78 10.42
C LEU A 49 13.85 -2.27 9.47
N LYS A 50 14.22 -1.45 8.48
CA LYS A 50 13.29 -0.93 7.47
C LYS A 50 12.73 -2.04 6.59
N VAL A 51 13.58 -2.96 6.12
CA VAL A 51 13.13 -4.12 5.32
C VAL A 51 12.15 -5.00 6.11
N ASP A 52 12.43 -5.26 7.39
CA ASP A 52 11.55 -6.08 8.24
C ASP A 52 10.23 -5.37 8.56
N HIS A 53 10.25 -4.05 8.73
CA HIS A 53 9.05 -3.22 8.88
C HIS A 53 8.12 -3.32 7.65
N ILE A 54 8.67 -3.14 6.44
CA ILE A 54 7.90 -3.28 5.20
C ILE A 54 7.37 -4.70 5.04
N ARG A 55 8.20 -5.71 5.33
CA ARG A 55 7.77 -7.12 5.30
C ARG A 55 6.58 -7.39 6.23
N LYS A 56 6.58 -6.80 7.43
CA LYS A 56 5.45 -6.90 8.37
C LYS A 56 4.19 -6.24 7.80
N LYS A 57 4.32 -5.08 7.17
CA LYS A 57 3.19 -4.38 6.52
C LYS A 57 2.58 -5.19 5.38
N ILE A 58 3.40 -5.73 4.48
CA ILE A 58 2.93 -6.57 3.36
C ILE A 58 2.24 -7.83 3.87
N LYS A 59 2.79 -8.48 4.91
CA LYS A 59 2.13 -9.64 5.54
C LYS A 59 0.77 -9.28 6.13
N LYS A 60 0.66 -8.13 6.80
CA LYS A 60 -0.62 -7.63 7.33
C LYS A 60 -1.61 -7.39 6.19
N LEU A 61 -1.18 -6.72 5.12
CA LEU A 61 -2.00 -6.44 3.94
C LEU A 61 -2.52 -7.73 3.31
N TYR A 62 -1.63 -8.69 3.06
CA TYR A 62 -1.99 -10.02 2.58
C TYR A 62 -2.99 -10.73 3.50
N GLY A 63 -2.79 -10.63 4.83
CA GLY A 63 -3.71 -11.20 5.81
C GLY A 63 -5.13 -10.63 5.74
N VAL A 64 -5.28 -9.34 5.41
CA VAL A 64 -6.58 -8.71 5.18
C VAL A 64 -7.23 -9.31 3.93
N TYR A 65 -6.57 -9.25 2.78
CA TYR A 65 -7.13 -9.72 1.51
C TYR A 65 -7.35 -11.23 1.42
N LYS A 66 -6.55 -12.04 2.13
CA LYS A 66 -6.72 -13.50 2.16
C LYS A 66 -8.01 -13.93 2.86
N LYS A 67 -8.47 -13.15 3.84
CA LYS A 67 -9.56 -13.53 4.75
C LYS A 67 -10.94 -13.54 4.07
N ASP A 68 -11.04 -12.98 2.86
CA ASP A 68 -12.29 -12.84 2.11
C ASP A 68 -12.69 -14.09 1.30
N SER A 69 -11.92 -15.19 1.34
CA SER A 69 -12.25 -16.41 0.59
C SER A 69 -13.24 -17.36 1.27
N LYS A 70 -13.64 -17.14 2.54
CA LYS A 70 -14.53 -18.06 3.29
C LYS A 70 -15.61 -17.41 4.16
N SER A 71 -15.98 -16.15 3.91
CA SER A 71 -17.13 -15.55 4.59
C SER A 71 -17.98 -14.74 3.61
N THR A 72 -18.58 -15.45 2.66
CA THR A 72 -19.91 -15.07 2.15
C THR A 72 -20.78 -16.29 2.36
N THR A 73 -21.18 -16.51 3.61
CA THR A 73 -22.44 -17.21 3.85
C THR A 73 -23.52 -16.33 3.25
N ALA A 74 -24.07 -16.77 2.12
CA ALA A 74 -25.27 -16.20 1.54
C ALA A 74 -26.37 -16.17 2.62
N SER A 75 -26.61 -15.00 3.20
CA SER A 75 -27.85 -14.75 3.90
C SER A 75 -28.82 -14.24 2.85
N THR A 76 -29.66 -15.14 2.35
CA THR A 76 -30.83 -14.79 1.55
C THR A 76 -31.70 -13.89 2.41
N SER A 77 -31.72 -12.60 2.09
CA SER A 77 -32.75 -11.70 2.56
C SER A 77 -33.50 -11.24 1.32
N GLU A 78 -34.59 -11.94 1.04
CA GLU A 78 -35.65 -11.40 0.21
C GLU A 78 -36.16 -10.12 0.88
N THR A 79 -36.10 -8.99 0.18
CA THR A 79 -37.06 -7.90 0.36
C THR A 79 -37.01 -6.95 -0.84
N SER A 80 -38.05 -7.07 -1.67
CA SER A 80 -38.68 -6.12 -2.60
C SER A 80 -37.86 -5.07 -3.37
N LEU A 81 -37.96 -5.18 -4.69
CA LEU A 81 -37.83 -4.08 -5.65
C LEU A 81 -38.85 -2.97 -5.34
N VAL A 82 -38.40 -1.81 -4.84
CA VAL A 82 -39.15 -0.54 -4.99
C VAL A 82 -38.17 0.63 -5.18
N ASN A 83 -38.15 1.15 -6.40
CA ASN A 83 -37.93 2.53 -6.86
C ASN A 83 -37.09 3.50 -6.02
N SER A 84 -35.99 4.00 -6.62
CA SER A 84 -35.71 5.44 -6.77
C SER A 84 -34.49 5.66 -7.69
N ILE A 85 -34.74 5.92 -8.98
CA ILE A 85 -33.73 6.46 -9.92
C ILE A 85 -33.66 7.97 -9.68
N PRO A 86 -32.50 8.57 -9.35
CA PRO A 86 -32.33 10.01 -9.40
C PRO A 86 -32.19 10.43 -10.87
N ALA A 87 -33.12 11.24 -11.35
CA ALA A 87 -33.05 11.86 -12.66
C ALA A 87 -31.89 12.86 -12.71
N GLY A 88 -31.07 12.78 -13.77
CA GLY A 88 -30.25 13.90 -14.20
C GLY A 88 -28.75 13.67 -14.18
N TYR A 89 -28.25 12.83 -15.10
CA TYR A 89 -27.02 13.06 -15.86
C TYR A 89 -27.18 12.32 -17.18
N GLY A 90 -27.91 12.95 -18.10
CA GLY A 90 -27.92 12.65 -19.53
C GLY A 90 -27.43 13.86 -20.28
#